data_AF-A0A1J3EQH2-F1
#
_entry.id   AF-A0A1J3EQH2-F1
#
_cell.length_a   1.000
_cell.length_b   1.000
_cell.length_c   1.000
_cell.angle_alpha   90.00
_cell.angle_beta   90.00
_cell.angle_gamma   90.00
#
_symmetry.space_group_name_H-M   'P 1'
#
loop_
_entity.id
_entity.type
_entity.pdbx_description
1 polymer ?
#
loop_
_entity_poly.entity_id
_entity_poly.type
_entity_poly.pdbx_seq_one_letter_code
_entity_poly.pdbx_strand_id
1 'polypeptide(L)'
;LHKSFVEEIACGAYHVAVLTSRTEVYTWGKGSNGRLGHGDADDRNSPTLVESLKDKQVKNIACGSNFTAVVCLHKWASGMDQSMC
;
A
#
# COMPACT_ATOMS: atom_id res chain seq x y z
N LEU A 1 4.96 3.75 23.31
CA LEU A 1 4.31 4.49 22.21
C LEU A 1 5.16 4.30 20.96
N HIS A 2 4.82 3.34 20.09
CA HIS A 2 5.49 3.25 18.80
C HIS A 2 5.06 4.44 17.95
N LYS A 3 6.00 5.36 17.68
CA LYS A 3 5.77 6.48 16.76
C LYS A 3 5.71 5.92 15.35
N SER A 4 4.60 6.18 14.65
CA SER A 4 4.52 6.00 13.20
C SER A 4 5.14 7.22 12.52
N PHE A 5 5.92 6.99 11.47
CA PHE A 5 6.50 8.05 10.65
C PHE A 5 6.46 7.64 9.17
N VAL A 6 6.61 8.61 8.28
CA VAL A 6 6.64 8.37 6.84
C VAL A 6 8.00 7.83 6.45
N GLU A 7 8.04 6.68 5.79
CA GLU A 7 9.26 6.04 5.28
C GLU A 7 9.51 6.38 3.81
N GLU A 8 8.48 6.27 2.96
CA GLU A 8 8.58 6.57 1.54
C GLU A 8 7.37 7.39 1.07
N ILE A 9 7.61 8.25 0.08
CA ILE A 9 6.60 9.01 -0.64
C ILE A 9 6.84 8.79 -2.14
N ALA A 10 5.78 8.46 -2.88
CA ALA A 10 5.80 8.39 -4.32
C ALA A 10 4.70 9.28 -4.91
N CYS A 11 5.02 10.02 -5.96
CA CYS A 11 4.10 10.95 -6.60
C CYS A 11 3.92 10.57 -8.07
N GLY A 12 2.67 10.41 -8.50
CA GLY A 12 2.31 10.33 -9.93
C GLY A 12 1.86 11.69 -10.46
N ALA A 13 1.23 11.70 -11.64
CA ALA A 13 0.82 12.97 -12.27
C ALA A 13 -0.25 13.74 -11.45
N TYR A 14 -1.18 13.00 -10.82
CA TYR A 14 -2.32 13.57 -10.08
C TYR A 14 -2.65 12.78 -8.80
N HIS A 15 -1.71 12.00 -8.27
CA HIS A 15 -1.93 11.23 -7.05
C HIS A 15 -0.62 11.05 -6.27
N VAL A 16 -0.75 10.73 -4.99
CA VAL A 16 0.36 10.48 -4.08
C VAL A 16 0.12 9.16 -3.38
N ALA A 17 1.19 8.39 -3.16
CA ALA A 17 1.23 7.23 -2.29
C ALA A 17 2.27 7.47 -1.18
N VAL A 18 1.97 7.01 0.03
CA VAL A 18 2.83 7.09 1.21
C VAL A 18 2.93 5.74 1.88
N LEU A 19 4.15 5.33 2.22
CA LEU A 19 4.43 4.17 3.05
C LEU A 19 4.89 4.65 4.43
N THR A 20 4.30 4.11 5.48
CA THR A 20 4.69 4.41 6.87
C THR A 20 5.56 3.30 7.47
N SER A 21 6.21 3.61 8.58
CA SER A 21 6.99 2.65 9.38
C SER A 21 6.16 1.54 10.03
N ARG A 22 4.83 1.59 9.89
CA ARG A 22 3.90 0.52 10.26
C ARG A 22 3.50 -0.35 9.08
N THR A 23 4.21 -0.25 7.96
CA THR A 23 3.91 -0.91 6.68
C THR A 23 2.51 -0.58 6.15
N GLU A 24 1.94 0.57 6.54
CA GLU A 24 0.64 1.04 6.08
C GLU A 24 0.83 1.90 4.82
N VAL A 25 -0.01 1.66 3.81
CA VAL A 25 0.00 2.44 2.56
C VAL A 25 -1.21 3.36 2.53
N TYR A 26 -0.96 4.65 2.34
CA TYR A 26 -1.98 5.66 2.14
C TYR A 26 -1.89 6.20 0.72
N THR A 27 -3.03 6.44 0.07
CA THR A 27 -3.07 7.11 -1.23
C THR A 27 -4.16 8.17 -1.28
N TRP A 28 -3.96 9.18 -2.12
CA TRP A 28 -4.94 10.23 -2.39
C TRP A 28 -4.64 10.95 -3.71
N GLY A 29 -5.59 11.76 -4.17
CA GLY A 29 -5.59 12.44 -5.47
C GLY A 29 -6.63 11.86 -6.41
N LYS A 30 -6.30 11.82 -7.71
CA LYS A 30 -7.19 11.34 -8.77
C LYS A 30 -7.37 9.82 -8.72
N GLY A 31 -8.61 9.34 -8.69
CA GLY A 31 -9.00 7.92 -8.60
C GLY A 31 -9.05 7.17 -9.92
N SER A 32 -9.20 7.88 -11.04
CA SER A 32 -9.36 7.29 -12.38
C SER A 32 -8.38 6.14 -12.67
N ASN A 33 -8.86 5.09 -13.34
CA ASN A 33 -8.15 3.81 -13.56
C ASN A 33 -7.91 2.97 -12.29
N GLY A 34 -8.57 3.30 -11.17
CA GLY A 34 -8.37 2.60 -9.90
C GLY A 34 -6.99 2.81 -9.28
N ARG A 35 -6.28 3.88 -9.67
CA ARG A 35 -4.85 4.08 -9.35
C ARG A 35 -4.55 4.22 -7.86
N LEU A 36 -5.57 4.46 -7.05
CA LEU A 36 -5.48 4.60 -5.60
C LEU A 36 -5.62 3.26 -4.86
N GLY A 37 -6.11 2.20 -5.52
CA GLY A 37 -6.13 0.84 -4.96
C GLY A 37 -7.23 0.57 -3.93
N HIS A 38 -8.26 1.43 -3.84
CA HIS A 38 -9.35 1.28 -2.87
C HIS A 38 -10.54 0.45 -3.35
N GLY A 39 -10.46 -0.16 -4.55
CA GLY A 39 -11.54 -0.98 -5.12
C GLY A 39 -12.56 -0.19 -5.94
N ASP A 40 -12.36 1.11 -6.12
CA ASP A 40 -13.17 2.01 -6.94
C ASP A 40 -12.26 2.96 -7.75
N ALA A 41 -12.87 3.93 -8.45
CA ALA A 41 -12.17 4.94 -9.25
C ALA A 41 -12.38 6.37 -8.73
N ASP A 42 -12.81 6.53 -7.47
CA ASP A 42 -13.18 7.81 -6.90
C ASP A 42 -11.96 8.63 -6.46
N ASP A 43 -12.05 9.95 -6.63
CA ASP A 43 -11.01 10.86 -6.16
C ASP A 43 -11.01 10.93 -4.63
N ARG A 44 -9.82 11.10 -4.04
CA ARG A 44 -9.64 11.25 -2.59
C ARG A 44 -8.89 12.53 -2.31
N ASN A 45 -9.43 13.39 -1.45
CA ASN A 45 -8.87 14.70 -1.14
C ASN A 45 -7.89 14.68 0.05
N SER A 46 -7.76 13.55 0.73
CA SER A 46 -6.94 13.38 1.93
C SER A 46 -6.33 11.98 1.97
N PRO A 47 -5.16 11.81 2.62
CA PRO A 47 -4.52 10.50 2.74
C PRO A 47 -5.49 9.44 3.27
N THR A 48 -5.77 8.42 2.45
CA THR A 48 -6.73 7.37 2.76
C THR A 48 -6.00 6.03 2.82
N LEU A 49 -6.24 5.23 3.86
CA LEU A 49 -5.62 3.92 4.02
C LEU A 49 -6.09 2.95 2.92
N VAL A 50 -5.16 2.22 2.32
CA VAL A 50 -5.46 1.13 1.38
C VAL A 50 -5.71 -0.15 2.18
N GLU A 51 -6.96 -0.38 2.57
CA GLU A 51 -7.36 -1.49 3.46
C GLU A 51 -6.92 -2.87 2.97
N SER A 52 -6.89 -3.10 1.65
CA SER A 52 -6.47 -4.37 1.05
C SER A 52 -4.99 -4.73 1.31
N LEU A 53 -4.17 -3.75 1.74
CA LEU A 53 -2.76 -3.92 2.05
C LEU A 53 -2.44 -3.96 3.55
N LYS A 54 -3.43 -3.76 4.43
CA LYS A 54 -3.23 -3.60 5.88
C LYS A 54 -2.47 -4.78 6.54
N ASP A 55 -2.73 -6.00 6.07
CA ASP A 55 -2.10 -7.22 6.58
C ASP A 55 -0.89 -7.67 5.74
N LYS A 56 -0.40 -6.82 4.84
CA LYS A 56 0.74 -7.10 3.97
C LYS A 56 1.99 -6.40 4.49
N GLN A 57 3.13 -7.07 4.35
CA GLN A 57 4.43 -6.48 4.66
C GLN A 57 4.93 -5.67 3.47
N VAL A 58 4.38 -4.47 3.28
CA VAL A 58 4.77 -3.56 2.19
C VAL A 58 6.20 -3.07 2.43
N LYS A 59 7.01 -3.11 1.38
CA LYS A 59 8.42 -2.72 1.43
C LYS A 59 8.76 -1.50 0.60
N ASN A 60 8.16 -1.35 -0.58
CA ASN A 60 8.40 -0.22 -1.46
C ASN A 60 7.12 0.20 -2.18
N ILE A 61 7.04 1.48 -2.49
CA ILE A 61 5.98 2.07 -3.30
C ILE A 61 6.57 2.82 -4.51
N ALA A 62 5.85 2.80 -5.63
CA ALA A 62 6.21 3.60 -6.80
C ALA A 62 4.94 4.09 -7.51
N CYS A 63 4.99 5.31 -8.04
CA CYS A 63 3.90 5.88 -8.83
C CYS A 63 4.40 6.19 -10.24
N GLY A 64 3.68 5.70 -11.25
CA GLY A 64 3.78 6.23 -12.61
C GLY A 64 2.78 7.37 -12.83
N SER A 65 2.63 7.81 -14.07
CA SER A 65 1.67 8.89 -14.39
C SER A 65 0.24 8.54 -13.98
N ASN A 66 -0.17 7.28 -14.17
CA ASN A 66 -1.56 6.83 -14.01
C ASN A 66 -1.72 5.51 -13.23
N PHE A 67 -0.69 5.05 -12.53
CA PHE A 67 -0.73 3.81 -11.73
C PHE A 67 0.10 3.93 -10.47
N THR A 68 -0.23 3.12 -9.46
CA THR A 68 0.57 2.87 -8.27
C THR A 68 1.02 1.41 -8.28
N ALA A 69 2.30 1.17 -8.03
CA ALA A 69 2.87 -0.14 -7.82
C ALA A 69 3.34 -0.28 -6.36
N VAL A 70 3.11 -1.47 -5.79
CA VAL A 70 3.48 -1.78 -4.42
C VAL A 70 4.20 -3.13 -4.41
N VAL A 71 5.37 -3.18 -3.77
CA VAL A 71 6.11 -4.43 -3.56
C VAL A 71 5.94 -4.87 -2.12
N CYS A 72 5.46 -6.09 -1.93
CA CYS A 72 5.28 -6.71 -0.62
C CYS A 72 6.28 -7.85 -0.43
N LEU A 73 6.79 -8.00 0.80
CA LEU A 73 7.49 -9.22 1.19
C LEU A 73 6.47 -10.33 1.36
N HIS A 74 6.63 -11.40 0.58
CA HIS A 74 5.86 -12.61 0.79
C HIS A 74 6.49 -13.38 1.97
N LYS A 75 5.79 -13.44 3.10
CA LYS A 75 6.18 -14.35 4.18
C LYS A 75 5.86 -15.77 3.73
N TRP A 76 6.88 -16.50 3.28
CA TRP A 76 6.78 -17.96 3.18
C TRP A 76 6.65 -18.51 4.60
N ALA A 77 5.48 -19.05 4.94
CA ALA A 77 5.30 -19.80 6.18
C ALA A 77 5.88 -21.21 5.97
N SER A 78 7.17 -21.40 6.23
CA SER A 78 7.73 -22.73 6.47
C SER A 78 7.26 -23.19 7.86
N GLY A 79 6.04 -23.70 7.96
CA GLY A 79 5.49 -24.04 9.28
C GLY A 79 4.11 -24.67 9.32
N MET A 80 3.52 -25.08 8.19
CA MET A 80 2.52 -26.14 8.26
C MET A 80 3.29 -27.45 8.40
N ASP A 81 3.54 -27.82 9.65
CA ASP A 81 3.76 -29.20 10.03
C ASP A 81 2.54 -30.00 9.52
N GLN A 82 2.72 -30.70 8.39
CA GLN A 82 1.76 -31.66 7.87
C GLN A 82 1.95 -33.05 8.51
N SER A 83 2.55 -33.14 9.71
CA SER A 83 2.56 -34.37 10.49
C SER A 83 1.18 -34.61 11.10
N MET A 84 0.23 -35.02 10.27
CA MET A 84 -0.85 -35.89 10.75
C MET A 84 -0.36 -37.33 10.60
N CYS A 85 -0.01 -37.95 11.73
CA CYS A 85 -0.10 -39.39 11.95
C CYS A 85 -1.02 -39.60 13.15
#